data_AF-A0A938NP44-F1
#
_entry.id   AF-A0A938NP44-F1
#
_cell.length_a   1.000
_cell.length_b   1.000
_cell.length_c   1.000
_cell.angle_alpha   90.00
_cell.angle_beta   90.00
_cell.angle_gamma   90.00
#
_symmetry.space_group_name_H-M   'P 1'
#
loop_
_entity.id
_entity.type
_entity.pdbx_description
1 polymer ?
#
loop_
_entity_poly.entity_id
_entity_poly.type
_entity_poly.pdbx_seq_one_letter_code
_entity_poly.pdbx_strand_id
1 'polypeptide(L)'
;MADRKNFGKLVDVIEAPDLIELQTNSYAEFLQDGVAPSRRKKIGLQAVLSEAFPVESYDGQIALDFASYEIKEPSLSYVEAIKEGETYAAPLYVTFRLRENEDVSENTLFMGEIPLMTERGSFVINGAERVIVSQLHRSPGICFEQTTHANGALLYSFRIIPDHGSWVETQFDTSDLLYVYLDRKRRRRKFLASTFLRALGYGTDEEIINLYYTVECFQIGKRIGDESELSNLVLKDDAVDSDSQSVIGRRYDVLTLDMIQRMKLAGYKSVEVVNVSWDEGLFMKTIQKDTTRSVDEALKDLYQKLRPGDPPTTASARQMLKRLFFDETRFSLSRVGRYKIQQKLRTKASSLTLDKEDVVEAIRYLINIRMGNGTLDDIDHLGSRRIRTVGELLEGQCRVGLARIQRLVKERMTIFDSTVDRISASKLIK
;
A
#
# COMPACT_ATOMS: atom_id res chain seq x y z
N MET A 1 -13.55 31.40 -45.80
CA MET A 1 -13.22 31.82 -44.42
C MET A 1 -12.70 33.24 -44.49
N ALA A 2 -13.07 34.12 -43.55
CA ALA A 2 -12.56 35.49 -43.55
C ALA A 2 -11.06 35.50 -43.18
N ASP A 3 -10.25 36.29 -43.88
CA ASP A 3 -8.82 36.43 -43.57
C ASP A 3 -8.63 37.12 -42.22
N ARG A 4 -8.24 36.33 -41.22
CA ARG A 4 -7.95 36.82 -39.88
C ARG A 4 -6.55 37.43 -39.85
N LYS A 5 -6.46 38.75 -39.70
CA LYS A 5 -5.17 39.43 -39.50
C LYS A 5 -4.60 39.09 -38.13
N ASN A 6 -3.43 38.45 -38.10
CA ASN A 6 -2.66 38.18 -36.89
C ASN A 6 -1.61 39.29 -36.67
N PHE A 7 -1.66 39.98 -35.53
CA PHE A 7 -0.71 41.04 -35.14
C PHE A 7 0.38 40.55 -34.16
N GLY A 8 0.39 39.24 -33.88
CA GLY A 8 1.39 38.59 -33.03
C GLY A 8 2.79 38.72 -33.63
N LYS A 9 3.78 39.02 -32.78
CA LYS A 9 5.19 39.08 -33.18
C LYS A 9 5.88 37.73 -33.15
N LEU A 10 5.34 36.78 -32.38
CA LEU A 10 5.85 35.42 -32.26
C LEU A 10 5.22 34.54 -33.34
N VAL A 11 6.02 33.60 -33.87
CA VAL A 11 5.58 32.60 -34.85
C VAL A 11 5.36 31.29 -34.12
N ASP A 12 4.24 30.63 -34.39
CA ASP A 12 3.96 29.32 -33.83
C ASP A 12 4.96 28.30 -34.38
N VAL A 13 5.78 27.73 -33.49
CA VAL A 13 6.81 26.73 -33.85
C VAL A 13 6.22 25.32 -33.89
N ILE A 14 5.13 25.10 -33.14
CA ILE A 14 4.43 23.81 -33.02
C ILE A 14 2.94 24.09 -33.14
N GLU A 15 2.23 23.28 -33.93
CA GLU A 15 0.78 23.36 -34.04
C GLU A 15 0.10 22.95 -32.74
N ALA A 16 -1.08 23.52 -32.48
CA ALA A 16 -1.86 23.12 -31.31
C ALA A 16 -2.23 21.63 -31.42
N PRO A 17 -1.96 20.82 -30.38
CA PRO A 17 -2.34 19.41 -30.38
C PRO A 17 -3.86 19.26 -30.32
N ASP A 18 -4.36 18.05 -30.59
CA ASP A 18 -5.76 17.74 -30.34
C ASP A 18 -6.06 17.86 -28.84
N LEU A 19 -6.98 18.76 -28.50
CA LEU A 19 -7.32 19.13 -27.14
C LEU A 19 -8.08 18.03 -26.39
N ILE A 20 -8.65 17.05 -27.10
CA ILE A 20 -9.34 15.90 -26.51
C ILE A 20 -8.53 14.60 -26.60
N GLU A 21 -7.32 14.66 -27.18
CA GLU A 21 -6.47 13.49 -27.44
C GLU A 21 -6.23 12.62 -26.19
N LEU A 22 -6.02 13.25 -25.04
CA LEU A 22 -5.80 12.53 -23.78
C LEU A 22 -6.99 11.65 -23.40
N GLN A 23 -8.21 12.11 -23.67
CA GLN A 23 -9.45 11.39 -23.35
C GLN A 23 -9.68 10.25 -24.33
N THR A 24 -9.60 10.55 -25.62
CA THR A 24 -9.84 9.60 -26.70
C THR A 24 -8.80 8.49 -26.71
N ASN A 25 -7.50 8.83 -26.64
CA ASN A 25 -6.42 7.84 -26.59
C ASN A 25 -6.52 6.96 -25.35
N SER A 26 -6.77 7.55 -24.17
CA SER A 26 -6.87 6.76 -22.94
C SER A 26 -8.03 5.76 -22.97
N TYR A 27 -9.16 6.11 -23.56
CA TYR A 27 -10.31 5.23 -23.64
C TYR A 27 -10.12 4.15 -24.73
N ALA A 28 -9.51 4.51 -25.85
CA ALA A 28 -9.12 3.56 -26.89
C ALA A 28 -8.10 2.52 -26.38
N GLU A 29 -7.09 2.95 -25.61
CA GLU A 29 -6.13 2.06 -24.95
C GLU A 29 -6.79 1.14 -23.91
N PHE A 30 -7.83 1.63 -23.23
CA PHE A 30 -8.61 0.84 -22.29
C PHE A 30 -9.39 -0.28 -22.99
N LEU A 31 -10.13 0.04 -24.06
CA LEU A 31 -10.94 -0.94 -24.78
C LEU A 31 -10.12 -1.87 -25.67
N GLN A 32 -9.06 -1.36 -26.31
CA GLN A 32 -8.33 -2.01 -27.40
C GLN A 32 -9.27 -2.60 -28.46
N ASP A 33 -10.32 -1.85 -28.79
CA ASP A 33 -11.32 -2.27 -29.75
C ASP A 33 -10.71 -2.37 -31.16
N GLY A 34 -11.17 -3.33 -31.95
CA GLY A 34 -10.60 -3.65 -33.27
C GLY A 34 -9.19 -4.30 -33.24
N VAL A 35 -8.56 -4.46 -32.07
CA VAL A 35 -7.29 -5.19 -31.94
C VAL A 35 -7.55 -6.68 -31.77
N ALA A 36 -6.98 -7.50 -32.66
CA ALA A 36 -7.07 -8.95 -32.58
C ALA A 36 -6.58 -9.48 -31.21
N PRO A 37 -7.24 -10.48 -30.60
CA PRO A 37 -6.93 -10.95 -29.24
C PRO A 37 -5.44 -11.27 -29.00
N SER A 38 -4.76 -11.86 -30.00
CA SER A 38 -3.34 -12.21 -29.92
C SER A 38 -2.37 -11.03 -29.94
N ARG A 39 -2.82 -9.85 -30.37
CA ARG A 39 -2.01 -8.62 -30.47
C ARG A 39 -2.32 -7.60 -29.37
N ARG A 40 -3.31 -7.86 -28.52
CA ARG A 40 -3.67 -6.96 -27.42
C ARG A 40 -2.54 -6.87 -26.41
N LYS A 41 -2.19 -5.65 -26.00
CA LYS A 41 -1.25 -5.38 -24.93
C LYS A 41 -1.95 -5.69 -23.59
N LYS A 42 -1.17 -6.06 -22.57
CA LYS A 42 -1.67 -6.25 -21.19
C LYS A 42 -1.90 -4.89 -20.51
N ILE A 43 -2.84 -4.12 -21.02
CA ILE A 43 -3.33 -2.82 -20.49
C ILE A 43 -4.86 -2.81 -20.58
N GLY A 44 -5.54 -1.87 -19.93
CA GLY A 44 -6.97 -1.70 -20.09
C GLY A 44 -7.78 -2.90 -19.61
N LEU A 45 -8.85 -3.17 -20.34
CA LEU A 45 -9.75 -4.30 -20.08
C LEU A 45 -9.02 -5.66 -20.17
N GLN A 46 -8.06 -5.79 -21.08
CA GLN A 46 -7.23 -6.99 -21.22
C GLN A 46 -6.42 -7.26 -19.95
N ALA A 47 -5.78 -6.24 -19.37
CA ALA A 47 -5.03 -6.39 -18.11
C ALA A 47 -5.96 -6.82 -16.97
N VAL A 48 -7.07 -6.11 -16.80
CA VAL A 48 -7.99 -6.34 -15.67
C VAL A 48 -8.64 -7.73 -15.72
N LEU A 49 -8.99 -8.24 -16.90
CA LEU A 49 -9.48 -9.61 -17.07
C LEU A 49 -8.38 -10.65 -16.83
N SER A 50 -7.17 -10.42 -17.36
CA SER A 50 -6.02 -11.32 -17.16
C SER A 50 -5.48 -11.33 -15.72
N GLU A 51 -5.75 -10.28 -14.94
CA GLU A 51 -5.43 -10.21 -13.51
C GLU A 51 -6.45 -10.96 -12.65
N ALA A 52 -7.72 -10.95 -13.06
CA ALA A 52 -8.81 -11.56 -12.31
C ALA A 52 -8.89 -13.08 -12.48
N PHE A 53 -8.43 -13.59 -13.62
CA PHE A 53 -8.43 -15.00 -14.00
C PHE A 53 -6.99 -15.48 -14.27
N PRO A 54 -6.64 -16.74 -13.97
CA PRO A 54 -7.54 -17.85 -13.66
C PRO A 54 -8.08 -17.85 -12.22
N VAL A 55 -9.28 -18.39 -12.05
CA VAL A 55 -9.88 -18.70 -10.74
C VAL A 55 -9.89 -20.21 -10.56
N GLU A 56 -9.19 -20.68 -9.53
CA GLU A 56 -9.04 -22.10 -9.23
C GLU A 56 -9.81 -22.49 -7.95
N SER A 57 -10.39 -23.69 -7.98
CA SER A 57 -10.98 -24.37 -6.82
C SER A 57 -9.92 -24.70 -5.76
N TYR A 58 -10.35 -24.98 -4.52
CA TYR A 58 -9.41 -25.24 -3.42
C TYR A 58 -8.59 -26.53 -3.59
N ASP A 59 -9.17 -27.51 -4.27
CA ASP A 59 -8.56 -28.79 -4.63
C ASP A 59 -7.79 -28.75 -5.97
N GLY A 60 -7.89 -27.65 -6.71
CA GLY A 60 -7.23 -27.46 -8.01
C GLY A 60 -7.83 -28.27 -9.16
N GLN A 61 -8.95 -28.96 -8.96
CA GLN A 61 -9.59 -29.78 -10.00
C GLN A 61 -10.29 -28.95 -11.07
N ILE A 62 -10.78 -27.75 -10.68
CA ILE A 62 -11.54 -26.87 -11.54
C ILE A 62 -10.80 -25.54 -11.66
N ALA A 63 -10.55 -25.10 -12.89
CA ALA A 63 -9.96 -23.80 -13.19
C ALA A 63 -10.77 -23.08 -14.26
N LEU A 64 -11.18 -21.84 -13.97
CA LEU A 64 -11.83 -20.96 -14.94
C LEU A 64 -10.84 -19.89 -15.38
N ASP A 65 -10.42 -19.95 -16.64
CA ASP A 65 -9.43 -19.06 -17.24
C ASP A 65 -10.07 -18.11 -18.25
N PHE A 66 -9.47 -16.94 -18.44
CA PHE A 66 -9.88 -15.94 -19.41
C PHE A 66 -9.16 -16.17 -20.73
N ALA A 67 -9.92 -16.29 -21.83
CA ALA A 67 -9.35 -16.48 -23.17
C ALA A 67 -9.32 -15.18 -23.98
N SER A 68 -10.47 -14.53 -24.15
CA SER A 68 -10.60 -13.32 -24.96
C SER A 68 -11.89 -12.57 -24.62
N TYR A 69 -12.00 -11.32 -25.07
CA TYR A 69 -13.25 -10.57 -25.04
C TYR A 69 -13.57 -9.94 -26.39
N GLU A 70 -14.85 -9.73 -26.62
CA GLU A 70 -15.42 -9.09 -27.81
C GLU A 70 -16.44 -8.04 -27.34
N ILE A 71 -16.34 -6.84 -27.90
CA ILE A 71 -17.30 -5.77 -27.69
C ILE A 71 -18.15 -5.73 -28.95
N LYS A 72 -19.45 -5.99 -28.82
CA LYS A 72 -20.35 -5.94 -29.98
C LYS A 72 -20.76 -4.51 -30.30
N GLU A 73 -21.28 -4.32 -31.50
CA GLU A 73 -21.85 -3.03 -31.87
C GLU A 73 -23.00 -2.63 -30.92
N PRO A 74 -23.10 -1.34 -30.58
CA PRO A 74 -24.19 -0.81 -29.77
C PRO A 74 -25.52 -0.95 -30.51
N SER A 75 -26.61 -1.18 -29.78
CA SER A 75 -27.96 -1.27 -30.34
C SER A 75 -28.48 0.05 -30.92
N LEU A 76 -28.02 1.17 -30.36
CA LEU A 76 -28.42 2.52 -30.72
C LEU A 76 -27.19 3.37 -31.04
N SER A 77 -27.35 4.33 -31.95
CA SER A 77 -26.37 5.41 -32.10
C SER A 77 -26.40 6.35 -30.88
N TYR A 78 -25.33 7.11 -30.65
CA TYR A 78 -25.29 8.06 -29.52
C TYR A 78 -26.37 9.14 -29.64
N VAL A 79 -26.80 9.51 -30.85
CA VAL A 79 -27.86 10.51 -31.08
C VAL A 79 -29.23 9.96 -30.70
N GLU A 80 -29.50 8.69 -31.06
CA GLU A 80 -30.73 8.00 -30.68
C GLU A 80 -30.80 7.79 -29.17
N ALA A 81 -29.69 7.38 -28.54
CA ALA A 81 -29.61 7.24 -27.08
C ALA A 81 -29.95 8.56 -26.35
N ILE A 82 -29.50 9.72 -26.87
CA ILE A 82 -29.88 11.04 -26.34
C ILE A 82 -31.39 11.27 -26.45
N LYS A 83 -31.96 10.98 -27.63
CA LYS A 83 -33.37 11.21 -27.93
C LYS A 83 -34.30 10.31 -27.11
N GLU A 84 -33.92 9.06 -26.91
CA GLU A 84 -34.72 8.03 -26.22
C GLU A 84 -34.51 8.01 -24.70
N GLY A 85 -33.50 8.74 -24.20
CA GLY A 85 -33.20 8.74 -22.77
C GLY A 85 -32.38 7.54 -22.31
N GLU A 86 -31.75 6.81 -23.23
CA GLU A 86 -30.99 5.59 -22.96
C GLU A 86 -29.48 5.87 -22.80
N THR A 87 -28.73 4.85 -22.38
CA THR A 87 -27.27 4.91 -22.28
C THR A 87 -26.65 4.39 -23.57
N TYR A 88 -25.73 5.16 -24.17
CA TYR A 88 -24.98 4.69 -25.34
C TYR A 88 -23.91 3.69 -24.89
N ALA A 89 -24.18 2.40 -25.07
CA ALA A 89 -23.33 1.32 -24.60
C ALA A 89 -23.29 0.13 -25.57
N ALA A 90 -22.22 -0.65 -25.47
CA ALA A 90 -21.99 -1.85 -26.24
C ALA A 90 -21.99 -3.11 -25.35
N PRO A 91 -22.61 -4.21 -25.80
CA PRO A 91 -22.54 -5.49 -25.10
C PRO A 91 -21.12 -6.06 -25.04
N LEU A 92 -20.62 -6.34 -23.84
CA LEU A 92 -19.34 -7.03 -23.61
C LEU A 92 -19.57 -8.55 -23.51
N TYR A 93 -18.92 -9.30 -24.38
CA TYR A 93 -18.82 -10.75 -24.31
C TYR A 93 -17.40 -11.18 -23.93
N VAL A 94 -17.29 -12.13 -23.02
CA VAL A 94 -16.01 -12.69 -22.59
C VAL A 94 -16.03 -14.20 -22.77
N THR A 95 -15.01 -14.71 -23.46
CA THR A 95 -14.78 -16.14 -23.65
C THR A 95 -13.92 -16.65 -22.50
N PHE A 96 -14.45 -17.63 -21.78
CA PHE A 96 -13.76 -18.32 -20.71
C PHE A 96 -13.44 -19.76 -21.13
N ARG A 97 -12.30 -20.26 -20.64
CA ARG A 97 -11.91 -21.66 -20.69
C ARG A 97 -12.12 -22.26 -19.32
N LEU A 98 -13.08 -23.17 -19.20
CA LEU A 98 -13.27 -23.96 -18.00
C LEU A 98 -12.51 -25.28 -18.18
N ARG A 99 -11.58 -25.55 -17.26
CA ARG A 99 -10.89 -26.84 -17.13
C ARG A 99 -11.46 -27.58 -15.94
N GLU A 100 -11.88 -28.81 -16.14
CA GLU A 100 -12.33 -29.75 -15.12
C GLU A 100 -11.55 -31.06 -15.31
N ASN A 101 -10.57 -31.32 -14.46
CA ASN A 101 -9.59 -32.40 -14.65
C ASN A 101 -8.89 -32.32 -16.03
N GLU A 102 -9.18 -33.24 -16.95
CA GLU A 102 -8.62 -33.27 -18.31
C GLU A 102 -9.54 -32.60 -19.35
N ASP A 103 -10.81 -32.34 -19.00
CA ASP A 103 -11.78 -31.76 -19.92
C ASP A 103 -11.63 -30.23 -19.97
N VAL A 104 -11.59 -29.69 -21.19
CA VAL A 104 -11.55 -28.25 -21.45
C VAL A 104 -12.79 -27.87 -22.26
N SER A 105 -13.55 -26.91 -21.74
CA SER A 105 -14.70 -26.33 -22.43
C SER A 105 -14.53 -24.82 -22.59
N GLU A 106 -14.91 -24.30 -23.75
CA GLU A 106 -14.91 -22.86 -24.03
C GLU A 106 -16.34 -22.35 -24.10
N ASN A 107 -16.62 -21.27 -23.36
CA ASN A 107 -17.93 -20.62 -23.37
C ASN A 107 -17.78 -19.10 -23.45
N THR A 108 -18.49 -18.50 -24.39
CA THR A 108 -18.62 -17.05 -24.50
C THR A 108 -19.84 -16.57 -23.73
N LEU A 109 -19.63 -15.69 -22.76
CA LEU A 109 -20.65 -15.20 -21.84
C LEU A 109 -20.81 -13.69 -21.95
N PHE A 110 -22.04 -13.23 -21.85
CA PHE A 110 -22.34 -11.81 -21.69
C PHE A 110 -21.99 -11.33 -20.28
N MET A 111 -21.14 -10.31 -20.18
CA MET A 111 -20.60 -9.76 -18.92
C MET A 111 -21.20 -8.40 -18.54
N GLY A 112 -22.16 -7.90 -19.33
CA GLY A 112 -22.78 -6.59 -19.15
C GLY A 112 -22.49 -5.66 -20.33
N GLU A 113 -22.89 -4.40 -20.19
CA GLU A 113 -22.71 -3.37 -21.21
C GLU A 113 -21.63 -2.37 -20.77
N ILE A 114 -20.81 -1.92 -21.72
CA ILE A 114 -19.80 -0.88 -21.50
C ILE A 114 -20.27 0.39 -22.21
N PRO A 115 -20.46 1.51 -21.49
CA PRO A 115 -20.75 2.80 -22.11
C PRO A 115 -19.63 3.23 -23.04
N LEU A 116 -19.95 3.56 -24.29
CA LEU A 116 -18.99 3.95 -25.32
C LEU A 116 -18.75 5.46 -25.32
N MET A 117 -17.54 5.86 -25.69
CA MET A 117 -17.16 7.27 -25.85
C MET A 117 -17.59 7.77 -27.24
N THR A 118 -18.18 8.95 -27.30
CA THR A 118 -18.50 9.65 -28.55
C THR A 118 -17.23 10.21 -29.19
N GLU A 119 -17.30 10.60 -30.47
CA GLU A 119 -16.20 11.28 -31.17
C GLU A 119 -15.76 12.59 -30.50
N ARG A 120 -16.59 13.16 -29.62
CA ARG A 120 -16.32 14.40 -28.88
C ARG A 120 -15.64 14.16 -27.53
N GLY A 121 -15.37 12.91 -27.16
CA GLY A 121 -14.81 12.57 -25.85
C GLY A 121 -15.84 12.58 -24.70
N SER A 122 -17.14 12.56 -25.01
CA SER A 122 -18.23 12.49 -24.04
C SER A 122 -18.86 11.09 -23.99
N PHE A 123 -19.69 10.83 -22.97
CA PHE A 123 -20.48 9.61 -22.81
C PHE A 123 -21.96 9.97 -22.70
N VAL A 124 -22.85 9.21 -23.33
CA VAL A 124 -24.30 9.41 -23.15
C VAL A 124 -24.79 8.44 -22.07
N ILE A 125 -25.20 8.96 -20.92
CA ILE A 125 -25.73 8.18 -19.80
C ILE A 125 -27.16 8.64 -19.50
N ASN A 126 -28.13 7.76 -19.70
CA ASN A 126 -29.56 8.03 -19.54
C ASN A 126 -30.01 9.30 -20.30
N GLY A 127 -29.66 9.37 -21.59
CA GLY A 127 -29.96 10.48 -22.49
C GLY A 127 -29.14 11.76 -22.30
N ALA A 128 -28.30 11.83 -21.26
CA ALA A 128 -27.50 13.01 -20.97
C ALA A 128 -26.03 12.81 -21.35
N GLU A 129 -25.46 13.77 -22.08
CA GLU A 129 -24.01 13.81 -22.30
C GLU A 129 -23.26 14.15 -21.02
N ARG A 130 -22.23 13.37 -20.72
CA ARG A 130 -21.36 13.49 -19.55
C ARG A 130 -19.90 13.37 -19.96
N VAL A 131 -19.03 14.03 -19.21
CA VAL A 131 -17.58 13.94 -19.40
C VAL A 131 -16.96 13.42 -18.11
N ILE A 132 -16.03 12.47 -18.24
CA ILE A 132 -15.23 11.99 -17.11
C ILE A 132 -13.95 12.82 -17.05
N VAL A 133 -13.80 13.59 -15.99
CA VAL A 133 -12.64 14.46 -15.79
C VAL A 133 -11.45 13.64 -15.28
N SER A 134 -10.28 13.86 -15.87
CA SER A 134 -9.04 13.25 -15.39
C SER A 134 -8.74 13.69 -13.96
N GLN A 135 -8.30 12.77 -13.12
CA GLN A 135 -8.09 13.05 -11.69
C GLN A 135 -6.62 13.28 -11.38
N LEU A 136 -6.31 14.39 -10.73
CA LEU A 136 -4.98 14.60 -10.16
C LEU A 136 -4.88 13.91 -8.80
N HIS A 137 -4.10 12.85 -8.72
CA HIS A 137 -3.90 12.07 -7.49
C HIS A 137 -2.43 12.10 -7.07
N ARG A 138 -2.15 11.67 -5.84
CA ARG A 138 -0.77 11.51 -5.37
C ARG A 138 -0.15 10.31 -6.07
N SER A 139 1.03 10.51 -6.65
CA SER A 139 1.77 9.43 -7.29
C SER A 139 2.13 8.34 -6.27
N PRO A 140 2.20 7.06 -6.69
CA PRO A 140 2.73 6.00 -5.84
C PRO A 140 4.15 6.33 -5.36
N GLY A 141 4.52 5.92 -4.15
CA GLY A 141 5.84 6.16 -3.56
C GLY A 141 5.78 6.46 -2.07
N ILE A 142 6.76 7.21 -1.57
CA ILE A 142 6.82 7.68 -0.18
C ILE A 142 6.78 9.20 -0.15
N CYS A 143 6.15 9.76 0.88
CA CYS A 143 6.05 11.20 1.10
C CYS A 143 6.17 11.51 2.59
N PHE A 144 6.98 12.50 2.94
CA PHE A 144 7.19 13.00 4.29
C PHE A 144 6.50 14.35 4.47
N GLU A 145 5.63 14.45 5.46
CA GLU A 145 4.74 15.59 5.69
C GLU A 145 4.86 16.09 7.13
N GLN A 146 4.57 17.36 7.33
CA GLN A 146 4.41 17.98 8.64
C GLN A 146 2.97 18.49 8.78
N THR A 147 2.37 18.20 9.92
CA THR A 147 1.01 18.65 10.26
C THR A 147 1.01 19.31 11.63
N THR A 148 0.24 20.39 11.78
CA THR A 148 0.09 21.05 13.07
C THR A 148 -1.08 20.41 13.82
N HIS A 149 -0.81 19.89 15.01
CA HIS A 149 -1.83 19.37 15.90
C HIS A 149 -2.65 20.52 16.53
N ALA A 150 -3.85 20.23 17.04
CA ALA A 150 -4.75 21.24 17.61
C ALA A 150 -4.14 22.03 18.79
N ASN A 151 -3.15 21.45 19.49
CA ASN A 151 -2.41 22.10 20.56
C ASN A 151 -1.21 22.93 20.07
N GLY A 152 -1.01 23.07 18.76
CA GLY A 152 0.12 23.78 18.16
C GLY A 152 1.39 22.94 17.97
N ALA A 153 1.45 21.70 18.47
CA ALA A 153 2.60 20.82 18.27
C ALA A 153 2.76 20.41 16.80
N LEU A 154 4.00 20.37 16.32
CA LEU A 154 4.32 19.91 14.97
C LEU A 154 4.47 18.39 14.97
N LEU A 155 3.64 17.71 14.18
CA LEU A 155 3.67 16.26 14.01
C LEU A 155 4.23 15.92 12.64
N TYR A 156 5.35 15.23 12.65
CA TYR A 156 5.98 14.70 11.44
C TYR A 156 5.43 13.32 11.13
N SER A 157 5.22 13.05 9.85
CA SER A 157 4.73 11.76 9.38
C SER A 157 5.32 11.40 8.04
N PHE A 158 5.31 10.11 7.73
CA PHE A 158 5.51 9.63 6.37
C PHE A 158 4.35 8.77 5.94
N ARG A 159 4.13 8.71 4.63
CA ARG A 159 3.13 7.85 4.02
C ARG A 159 3.72 7.11 2.84
N ILE A 160 3.55 5.79 2.85
CA ILE A 160 3.78 4.92 1.70
C ILE A 160 2.44 4.77 0.97
N ILE A 161 2.41 5.30 -0.25
CA ILE A 161 1.24 5.33 -1.14
C ILE A 161 1.47 4.28 -2.22
N PRO A 162 0.75 3.15 -2.21
CA PRO A 162 0.79 2.20 -3.32
C PRO A 162 0.01 2.73 -4.53
N ASP A 163 0.26 2.14 -5.69
CA ASP A 163 -0.56 2.30 -6.88
C ASP A 163 -1.98 1.74 -6.66
N HIS A 164 -2.03 0.54 -6.08
CA HIS A 164 -3.24 -0.06 -5.53
C HIS A 164 -2.90 -0.86 -4.26
N GLY A 165 -3.81 -0.85 -3.28
CA GLY A 165 -3.63 -1.52 -1.99
C GLY A 165 -3.83 -0.60 -0.79
N SER A 166 -3.47 -1.10 0.39
CA SER A 166 -3.63 -0.36 1.66
C SER A 166 -2.48 0.60 1.90
N TRP A 167 -2.78 1.83 2.32
CA TRP A 167 -1.74 2.81 2.66
C TRP A 167 -1.10 2.48 4.00
N VAL A 168 0.21 2.74 4.12
CA VAL A 168 0.94 2.71 5.41
C VAL A 168 1.31 4.15 5.75
N GLU A 169 0.85 4.63 6.89
CA GLU A 169 1.15 5.97 7.40
C GLU A 169 1.78 5.85 8.78
N THR A 170 2.91 6.48 9.01
CA THR A 170 3.59 6.52 10.31
C THR A 170 3.72 7.96 10.75
N GLN A 171 3.31 8.27 11.98
CA GLN A 171 3.25 9.63 12.49
C GLN A 171 3.68 9.68 13.96
N PHE A 172 4.42 10.72 14.32
CA PHE A 172 4.67 11.09 15.71
C PHE A 172 3.40 11.63 16.36
N ASP A 173 3.13 11.24 17.60
CA ASP A 173 2.13 11.89 18.44
C ASP A 173 2.73 13.05 19.23
N THR A 174 1.90 13.69 20.06
CA THR A 174 2.32 14.80 20.94
C THR A 174 3.25 14.38 22.08
N SER A 175 3.43 13.07 22.29
CA SER A 175 4.30 12.47 23.31
C SER A 175 5.60 11.92 22.69
N ASP A 176 5.88 12.26 21.43
CA ASP A 176 6.97 11.74 20.61
C ASP A 176 6.95 10.20 20.41
N LEU A 177 5.78 9.57 20.53
CA LEU A 177 5.61 8.15 20.21
C LEU A 177 5.28 7.98 18.72
N LEU A 178 5.90 6.99 18.09
CA LEU A 178 5.67 6.66 16.69
C LEU A 178 4.53 5.66 16.54
N TYR A 179 3.46 6.10 15.89
CA TYR A 179 2.31 5.26 15.57
C TYR A 179 2.22 5.00 14.08
N VAL A 180 1.89 3.75 13.74
CA VAL A 180 1.59 3.32 12.38
C VAL A 180 0.07 3.13 12.25
N TYR A 181 -0.45 3.57 11.11
CA TYR A 181 -1.84 3.54 10.69
C TYR A 181 -1.91 2.80 9.36
N LEU A 182 -2.76 1.77 9.29
CA LEU A 182 -3.07 1.08 8.04
C LEU A 182 -4.44 1.51 7.56
N ASP A 183 -4.50 1.97 6.31
CA ASP A 183 -5.72 2.48 5.66
C ASP A 183 -6.33 3.72 6.36
N ARG A 184 -6.31 4.83 5.63
CA ARG A 184 -6.78 6.15 6.07
C ARG A 184 -8.24 6.14 6.54
N LYS A 185 -9.08 5.23 6.03
CA LYS A 185 -10.51 5.15 6.40
C LYS A 185 -10.74 4.74 7.86
N ARG A 186 -9.75 4.15 8.53
CA ARG A 186 -9.89 3.63 9.90
C ARG A 186 -8.76 4.10 10.84
N ARG A 187 -8.48 5.41 10.85
CA ARG A 187 -7.46 6.06 11.72
C ARG A 187 -7.53 5.72 13.22
N ARG A 188 -8.65 5.21 13.73
CA ARG A 188 -8.77 4.75 15.14
C ARG A 188 -7.95 3.50 15.44
N ARG A 189 -7.42 2.81 14.42
CA ARG A 189 -6.66 1.56 14.56
C ARG A 189 -5.18 1.87 14.37
N LYS A 190 -4.56 2.38 15.42
CA LYS A 190 -3.13 2.70 15.47
C LYS A 190 -2.37 1.68 16.32
N PHE A 191 -1.14 1.41 15.96
CA PHE A 191 -0.23 0.54 16.69
C PHE A 191 1.15 1.19 16.73
N LEU A 192 1.98 0.82 17.70
CA LEU A 192 3.33 1.38 17.80
C LEU A 192 4.16 0.91 16.61
N ALA A 193 5.08 1.74 16.15
CA ALA A 193 5.96 1.39 15.05
C ALA A 193 6.81 0.14 15.37
N SER A 194 7.24 -0.02 16.62
CA SER A 194 7.91 -1.24 17.09
C SER A 194 7.03 -2.49 16.94
N THR A 195 5.74 -2.43 17.32
CA THR A 195 4.79 -3.54 17.15
C THR A 195 4.65 -3.92 15.67
N PHE A 196 4.65 -2.92 14.77
CA PHE A 196 4.60 -3.19 13.34
C PHE A 196 5.86 -3.90 12.84
N LEU A 197 7.05 -3.43 13.24
CA LEU A 197 8.33 -4.07 12.89
C LEU A 197 8.38 -5.52 13.37
N ARG A 198 7.86 -5.82 14.57
CA ARG A 198 7.69 -7.20 15.05
C ARG A 198 6.79 -8.02 14.17
N ALA A 199 5.63 -7.48 13.77
CA ALA A 199 4.71 -8.17 12.86
C ALA A 199 5.34 -8.44 11.48
N LEU A 200 6.24 -7.58 11.00
CA LEU A 200 7.01 -7.79 9.77
C LEU A 200 8.11 -8.86 9.92
N GLY A 201 8.55 -9.16 11.15
CA GLY A 201 9.45 -10.26 11.46
C GLY A 201 10.68 -9.90 12.29
N TYR A 202 10.82 -8.66 12.76
CA TYR A 202 11.85 -8.28 13.75
C TYR A 202 11.31 -8.56 15.15
N GLY A 203 11.30 -9.82 15.54
CA GLY A 203 10.51 -10.34 16.65
C GLY A 203 10.99 -9.88 18.02
N THR A 204 12.30 -9.87 18.25
CA THR A 204 12.89 -9.56 19.55
C THR A 204 13.23 -8.09 19.69
N ASP A 205 13.32 -7.62 20.93
CA ASP A 205 13.77 -6.25 21.22
C ASP A 205 15.19 -6.02 20.67
N GLU A 206 16.07 -7.01 20.81
CA GLU A 206 17.44 -6.95 20.33
C GLU A 206 17.50 -6.77 18.81
N GLU A 207 16.68 -7.50 18.04
CA GLU A 207 16.59 -7.31 16.59
C GLU A 207 16.19 -5.88 16.24
N ILE A 208 15.19 -5.31 16.92
CA ILE A 208 14.73 -3.93 16.67
C ILE A 208 15.78 -2.91 17.09
N ILE A 209 16.43 -3.10 18.23
CA ILE A 209 17.48 -2.21 18.72
C ILE A 209 18.63 -2.18 17.73
N ASN A 210 19.08 -3.35 17.26
CA ASN A 210 20.18 -3.47 16.30
C ASN A 210 19.87 -2.85 14.92
N LEU A 211 18.61 -2.58 14.59
CA LEU A 211 18.27 -1.84 13.37
C LEU A 211 18.63 -0.35 13.48
N TYR A 212 18.51 0.25 14.67
CA TYR A 212 18.59 1.70 14.83
C TYR A 212 19.74 2.15 15.72
N TYR A 213 20.24 1.30 16.60
CA TYR A 213 21.19 1.66 17.64
C TYR A 213 22.35 0.68 17.70
N THR A 214 23.45 1.14 18.28
CA THR A 214 24.59 0.30 18.63
C THR A 214 24.51 -0.12 20.10
N VAL A 215 24.70 -1.41 20.35
CA VAL A 215 24.87 -1.94 21.71
C VAL A 215 26.35 -1.90 22.05
N GLU A 216 26.67 -1.27 23.17
CA GLU A 216 28.03 -1.08 23.66
C GLU A 216 28.16 -1.62 25.08
N CYS A 217 29.38 -2.01 25.45
CA CYS A 217 29.67 -2.44 26.81
C CYS A 217 30.29 -1.28 27.60
N PHE A 218 29.54 -0.71 28.54
CA PHE A 218 30.03 0.37 29.38
C PHE A 218 30.79 -0.17 30.59
N GLN A 219 32.05 0.25 30.75
CA GLN A 219 32.88 -0.12 31.89
C GLN A 219 32.60 0.83 33.06
N ILE A 220 32.22 0.29 34.23
CA ILE A 220 31.82 1.09 35.41
C ILE A 220 33.01 1.88 36.00
N GLY A 221 34.24 1.41 35.75
CA GLY A 221 35.46 2.12 36.12
C GLY A 221 35.89 3.22 35.15
N LYS A 222 35.18 3.42 34.02
CA LYS A 222 35.53 4.44 33.03
C LYS A 222 35.37 5.83 33.64
N ARG A 223 36.38 6.68 33.47
CA ARG A 223 36.31 8.08 33.90
C ARG A 223 35.33 8.81 32.99
N ILE A 224 34.23 9.29 33.56
CA ILE A 224 33.21 10.04 32.86
C ILE A 224 33.69 11.49 32.78
N GLY A 225 33.82 12.02 31.57
CA GLY A 225 34.30 13.39 31.33
C GLY A 225 33.16 14.40 31.46
N ASP A 226 32.03 14.11 30.82
CA ASP A 226 30.83 14.95 30.79
C ASP A 226 29.58 14.13 31.13
N GLU A 227 28.66 14.69 31.92
CA GLU A 227 27.38 14.05 32.28
C GLU A 227 26.46 13.88 31.05
N SER A 228 26.65 14.71 30.03
CA SER A 228 25.90 14.62 28.76
C SER A 228 26.13 13.27 28.05
N GLU A 229 27.30 12.66 28.19
CA GLU A 229 27.58 11.34 27.61
C GLU A 229 26.66 10.26 28.19
N LEU A 230 26.27 10.39 29.46
CA LEU A 230 25.41 9.42 30.14
C LEU A 230 23.95 9.54 29.68
N SER A 231 23.50 10.74 29.35
CA SER A 231 22.13 10.98 28.87
C SER A 231 21.80 10.24 27.57
N ASN A 232 22.83 9.92 26.78
CA ASN A 232 22.74 9.20 25.53
C ASN A 232 22.89 7.67 25.68
N LEU A 233 23.09 7.18 26.91
CA LEU A 233 23.24 5.76 27.19
C LEU A 233 22.04 5.27 28.00
N VAL A 234 21.37 4.25 27.48
CA VAL A 234 20.23 3.60 28.14
C VAL A 234 20.55 2.14 28.40
N LEU A 235 20.07 1.59 29.51
CA LEU A 235 20.30 0.20 29.87
C LEU A 235 19.64 -0.76 28.88
N LYS A 236 20.35 -1.80 28.43
CA LYS A 236 19.75 -2.85 27.58
C LYS A 236 18.82 -3.77 28.38
N ASP A 237 19.20 -4.09 29.61
CA ASP A 237 18.49 -5.02 30.50
C ASP A 237 18.36 -4.46 31.92
N ASP A 238 17.49 -5.08 32.72
CA ASP A 238 17.34 -4.74 34.13
C ASP A 238 18.66 -5.00 34.87
N ALA A 239 19.14 -3.99 35.60
CA ALA A 239 20.29 -4.12 36.48
C ALA A 239 19.79 -4.37 37.91
N VAL A 240 20.09 -5.54 38.45
CA VAL A 240 19.69 -5.97 39.79
C VAL A 240 20.90 -6.27 40.66
N ASP A 241 20.86 -5.89 41.92
CA ASP A 241 21.87 -6.32 42.89
C ASP A 241 21.61 -7.80 43.25
N SER A 242 22.60 -8.67 43.05
CA SER A 242 22.48 -10.11 43.33
C SER A 242 22.22 -10.38 44.81
N ASP A 243 22.78 -9.56 45.69
CA ASP A 243 22.77 -9.80 47.14
C ASP A 243 21.46 -9.29 47.78
N SER A 244 21.04 -8.08 47.42
CA SER A 244 19.82 -7.47 47.96
C SER A 244 18.55 -7.74 47.13
N GLN A 245 18.68 -8.30 45.92
CA GLN A 245 17.61 -8.41 44.92
C GLN A 245 16.95 -7.05 44.59
N SER A 246 17.61 -5.94 44.91
CA SER A 246 17.10 -4.60 44.62
C SER A 246 17.35 -4.22 43.16
N VAL A 247 16.35 -3.63 42.52
CA VAL A 247 16.47 -3.14 41.14
C VAL A 247 17.22 -1.81 41.15
N ILE A 248 18.43 -1.81 40.60
CA ILE A 248 19.28 -0.62 40.46
C ILE A 248 18.75 0.25 39.33
N GLY A 249 18.35 -0.37 38.23
CA GLY A 249 17.81 0.28 37.04
C GLY A 249 16.97 -0.67 36.20
N ARG A 250 15.93 -0.16 35.55
CA ARG A 250 15.12 -0.97 34.64
C ARG A 250 15.66 -0.86 33.22
N ARG A 251 15.31 -1.85 32.41
CA ARG A 251 15.53 -1.88 30.97
C ARG A 251 15.04 -0.58 30.33
N TYR A 252 15.90 -0.01 29.50
CA TYR A 252 15.75 1.25 28.78
C TYR A 252 15.72 2.53 29.64
N ASP A 253 15.99 2.43 30.94
CA ASP A 253 16.24 3.62 31.75
C ASP A 253 17.57 4.26 31.35
N VAL A 254 17.60 5.60 31.38
CA VAL A 254 18.82 6.38 31.12
C VAL A 254 19.83 6.10 32.21
N LEU A 255 21.09 5.89 31.83
CA LEU A 255 22.17 5.62 32.76
C LEU A 255 22.46 6.89 33.58
N THR A 256 22.38 6.78 34.90
CA THR A 256 22.67 7.90 35.82
C THR A 256 23.92 7.61 36.66
N LEU A 257 24.57 8.66 37.17
CA LEU A 257 25.72 8.53 38.07
C LEU A 257 25.40 7.70 39.31
N ASP A 258 24.20 7.87 39.86
CA ASP A 258 23.71 7.11 41.01
C ASP A 258 23.59 5.61 40.70
N MET A 259 23.05 5.26 39.53
CA MET A 259 23.02 3.86 39.07
C MET A 259 24.42 3.27 38.94
N ILE A 260 25.38 4.02 38.38
CA ILE A 260 26.77 3.57 38.23
C ILE A 260 27.42 3.33 39.59
N GLN A 261 27.19 4.21 40.58
CA GLN A 261 27.68 4.03 41.95
C GLN A 261 27.08 2.79 42.61
N ARG A 262 25.76 2.58 42.48
CA ARG A 262 25.07 1.40 42.99
C ARG A 262 25.55 0.12 42.30
N MET A 263 25.74 0.12 40.99
CA MET A 263 26.30 -1.01 40.24
C MET A 263 27.73 -1.33 40.67
N LYS A 264 28.55 -0.31 40.97
CA LYS A 264 29.90 -0.49 41.49
C LYS A 264 29.92 -1.19 42.86
N LEU A 265 28.98 -0.82 43.74
CA LEU A 265 28.81 -1.46 45.06
C LEU A 265 28.31 -2.90 44.92
N ALA A 266 27.40 -3.16 43.98
CA ALA A 266 26.90 -4.49 43.65
C ALA A 266 27.90 -5.36 42.86
N GLY A 267 29.14 -4.90 42.65
CA GLY A 267 30.22 -5.70 42.06
C GLY A 267 30.20 -5.82 40.53
N TYR A 268 29.39 -5.02 39.83
CA TYR A 268 29.40 -5.02 38.36
C TYR A 268 30.73 -4.46 37.83
N LYS A 269 31.33 -5.17 36.86
CA LYS A 269 32.53 -4.69 36.13
C LYS A 269 32.14 -3.83 34.93
N SER A 270 31.11 -4.27 34.21
CA SER A 270 30.57 -3.61 33.03
C SER A 270 29.10 -3.91 32.86
N VAL A 271 28.40 -3.07 32.08
CA VAL A 271 26.97 -3.20 31.79
C VAL A 271 26.73 -2.96 30.29
N GLU A 272 25.81 -3.71 29.70
CA GLU A 272 25.38 -3.50 28.31
C GLU A 272 24.44 -2.28 28.23
N VAL A 273 24.82 -1.33 27.40
CA VAL A 273 24.08 -0.09 27.15
C VAL A 273 23.78 0.06 25.67
N VAL A 274 22.66 0.71 25.37
CA VAL A 274 22.30 1.09 24.02
C VAL A 274 22.63 2.57 23.85
N ASN A 275 23.37 2.89 22.80
CA ASN A 275 23.73 4.26 22.46
C ASN A 275 22.63 4.91 21.62
N VAL A 276 21.94 5.89 22.20
CA VAL A 276 20.82 6.61 21.57
C VAL A 276 21.21 8.04 21.15
N SER A 277 22.51 8.34 21.08
CA SER A 277 23.00 9.70 20.76
C SER A 277 22.52 10.27 19.43
N TRP A 278 22.20 9.43 18.45
CA TRP A 278 21.83 9.89 17.11
C TRP A 278 20.38 10.42 17.02
N ASP A 279 19.47 9.98 17.89
CA ASP A 279 18.06 10.38 17.91
C ASP A 279 17.55 10.83 19.29
N GLU A 280 18.45 11.00 20.27
CA GLU A 280 18.12 11.35 21.66
C GLU A 280 17.10 10.39 22.31
N GLY A 281 17.03 9.14 21.84
CA GLY A 281 16.13 8.12 22.37
C GLY A 281 14.67 8.28 21.93
N LEU A 282 14.38 9.05 20.87
CA LEU A 282 13.03 9.23 20.34
C LEU A 282 12.36 7.90 20.01
N PHE A 283 13.03 7.02 19.26
CA PHE A 283 12.44 5.72 18.95
C PHE A 283 12.46 4.76 20.14
N MET A 284 13.40 4.94 21.08
CA MET A 284 13.49 4.14 22.31
C MET A 284 12.23 4.31 23.18
N LYS A 285 11.65 5.51 23.27
CA LYS A 285 10.36 5.75 23.94
C LYS A 285 9.24 4.88 23.37
N THR A 286 9.23 4.70 22.05
CA THR A 286 8.25 3.85 21.36
C THR A 286 8.45 2.37 21.71
N ILE A 287 9.69 1.89 21.74
CA ILE A 287 10.03 0.51 22.14
C ILE A 287 9.66 0.27 23.61
N GLN A 288 9.97 1.20 24.51
CA GLN A 288 9.67 1.10 25.94
C GLN A 288 8.16 1.03 26.22
N LYS A 289 7.35 1.72 25.41
CA LYS A 289 5.89 1.73 25.54
C LYS A 289 5.23 0.47 24.94
N ASP A 290 5.95 -0.28 24.11
CA ASP A 290 5.44 -1.47 23.44
C ASP A 290 5.24 -2.63 24.42
N THR A 291 4.01 -3.13 24.48
CA THR A 291 3.66 -4.27 25.33
C THR A 291 3.97 -5.60 24.67
N THR A 292 4.20 -5.63 23.35
CA THR A 292 4.46 -6.86 22.59
C THR A 292 5.94 -7.21 22.61
N ARG A 293 6.26 -8.50 22.81
CA ARG A 293 7.64 -9.00 22.92
C ARG A 293 8.00 -10.07 21.89
N SER A 294 7.01 -10.50 21.09
CA SER A 294 7.21 -11.51 20.05
C SER A 294 6.45 -11.18 18.77
N VAL A 295 6.84 -11.82 17.66
CA VAL A 295 6.14 -11.74 16.37
C VAL A 295 4.67 -12.15 16.52
N ASP A 296 4.41 -13.23 17.27
CA ASP A 296 3.07 -13.79 17.40
C ASP A 296 2.14 -12.89 18.23
N GLU A 297 2.64 -12.25 19.29
CA GLU A 297 1.90 -11.24 20.05
C GLU A 297 1.59 -10.01 19.21
N ALA A 298 2.59 -9.51 18.47
CA ALA A 298 2.43 -8.36 17.59
C ALA A 298 1.42 -8.63 16.46
N LEU A 299 1.45 -9.82 15.87
CA LEU A 299 0.48 -10.25 14.86
C LEU A 299 -0.95 -10.32 15.44
N LYS A 300 -1.11 -10.85 16.66
CA LYS A 300 -2.41 -10.92 17.34
C LYS A 300 -2.96 -9.52 17.66
N ASP A 301 -2.13 -8.62 18.21
CA ASP A 301 -2.50 -7.23 18.50
C ASP A 301 -2.94 -6.50 17.23
N LEU A 302 -2.15 -6.63 16.15
CA LEU A 302 -2.48 -6.06 14.85
C LEU A 302 -3.82 -6.60 14.32
N TYR A 303 -4.02 -7.91 14.37
CA TYR A 303 -5.25 -8.55 13.89
C TYR A 303 -6.48 -8.10 14.67
N GLN A 304 -6.40 -8.06 16.00
CA GLN A 304 -7.51 -7.65 16.87
C GLN A 304 -7.90 -6.19 16.61
N LYS A 305 -6.93 -5.29 16.43
CA LYS A 305 -7.21 -3.89 16.08
C LYS A 305 -7.83 -3.75 14.70
N LEU A 306 -7.37 -4.53 13.71
CA LEU A 306 -7.90 -4.52 12.35
C LEU A 306 -9.24 -5.25 12.21
N ARG A 307 -9.57 -6.20 13.10
CA ARG A 307 -10.81 -6.97 13.09
C ARG A 307 -11.29 -7.23 14.52
N PRO A 308 -11.95 -6.24 15.16
CA PRO A 308 -12.32 -6.31 16.58
C PRO A 308 -13.45 -7.30 16.93
N GLY A 309 -13.80 -8.23 16.04
CA GLY A 309 -14.81 -9.27 16.28
C GLY A 309 -14.35 -10.69 15.95
N ASP A 310 -13.22 -10.85 15.28
CA ASP A 310 -12.70 -12.17 14.90
C ASP A 310 -11.66 -12.63 15.93
N PRO A 311 -11.65 -13.91 16.35
CA PRO A 311 -10.63 -14.41 17.26
C PRO A 311 -9.23 -14.35 16.60
N PRO A 312 -8.22 -13.74 17.26
CA PRO A 312 -6.89 -13.59 16.68
C PRO A 312 -6.10 -14.91 16.77
N THR A 313 -5.87 -15.57 15.63
CA THR A 313 -4.89 -16.65 15.51
C THR A 313 -3.64 -16.16 14.78
N THR A 314 -2.48 -16.71 15.12
CA THR A 314 -1.20 -16.30 14.50
C THR A 314 -1.19 -16.57 13.00
N ALA A 315 -1.78 -17.70 12.58
CA ALA A 315 -1.92 -18.06 11.17
C ALA A 315 -2.83 -17.08 10.39
N SER A 316 -4.01 -16.73 10.94
CA SER A 316 -4.92 -15.78 10.26
C SER A 316 -4.33 -14.38 10.21
N ALA A 317 -3.64 -13.95 11.27
CA ALA A 317 -2.94 -12.67 11.33
C ALA A 317 -1.80 -12.58 10.32
N ARG A 318 -0.95 -13.61 10.23
CA ARG A 318 0.13 -13.68 9.25
C ARG A 318 -0.41 -13.68 7.83
N GLN A 319 -1.47 -14.44 7.56
CA GLN A 319 -2.11 -14.47 6.25
C GLN A 319 -2.74 -13.11 5.88
N MET A 320 -3.35 -12.43 6.84
CA MET A 320 -3.88 -11.08 6.63
C MET A 320 -2.76 -10.11 6.25
N LEU A 321 -1.67 -10.08 7.02
CA LEU A 321 -0.54 -9.20 6.74
C LEU A 321 0.08 -9.49 5.37
N LYS A 322 0.26 -10.78 5.03
CA LYS A 322 0.70 -11.22 3.70
C LYS A 322 -0.19 -10.65 2.60
N ARG A 323 -1.51 -10.76 2.74
CA ARG A 323 -2.48 -10.25 1.74
C ARG A 323 -2.55 -8.73 1.68
N LEU A 324 -2.15 -8.01 2.73
CA LEU A 324 -2.20 -6.55 2.76
C LEU A 324 -1.02 -5.91 2.05
N PHE A 325 0.19 -6.48 2.16
CA PHE A 325 1.43 -5.82 1.72
C PHE A 325 2.35 -6.67 0.85
N PHE A 326 2.26 -8.00 0.93
CA PHE A 326 3.20 -8.94 0.31
C PHE A 326 2.56 -9.81 -0.77
N ASP A 327 1.35 -9.45 -1.22
CA ASP A 327 0.61 -10.09 -2.31
C ASP A 327 0.51 -9.08 -3.46
N GLU A 328 1.26 -9.32 -4.53
CA GLU A 328 1.34 -8.42 -5.70
C GLU A 328 -0.02 -8.17 -6.35
N THR A 329 -0.98 -9.09 -6.20
CA THR A 329 -2.34 -8.93 -6.76
C THR A 329 -3.19 -7.93 -5.98
N ARG A 330 -2.83 -7.68 -4.71
CA ARG A 330 -3.58 -6.82 -3.78
C ARG A 330 -2.86 -5.54 -3.44
N PHE A 331 -1.53 -5.56 -3.52
CA PHE A 331 -0.68 -4.45 -3.17
C PHE A 331 0.46 -4.33 -4.18
N SER A 332 0.56 -3.15 -4.82
CA SER A 332 1.68 -2.82 -5.68
C SER A 332 2.06 -1.36 -5.53
N LEU A 333 3.35 -1.10 -5.42
CA LEU A 333 3.95 0.23 -5.49
C LEU A 333 4.09 0.72 -6.94
N SER A 334 3.90 -0.16 -7.93
CA SER A 334 4.33 0.03 -9.32
C SER A 334 5.85 0.31 -9.46
N ARG A 335 6.35 0.32 -10.70
CA ARG A 335 7.75 0.68 -10.97
C ARG A 335 8.06 2.12 -10.52
N VAL A 336 7.10 3.04 -10.69
CA VAL A 336 7.26 4.46 -10.34
C VAL A 336 7.35 4.62 -8.83
N GLY A 337 6.47 3.98 -8.07
CA GLY A 337 6.50 4.09 -6.61
C GLY A 337 7.72 3.42 -5.99
N ARG A 338 8.13 2.26 -6.51
CA ARG A 338 9.37 1.61 -6.10
C ARG A 338 10.58 2.51 -6.38
N TYR A 339 10.68 3.10 -7.58
CA TYR A 339 11.73 4.05 -7.92
C TYR A 339 11.77 5.25 -6.97
N LYS A 340 10.61 5.84 -6.64
CA LYS A 340 10.55 6.97 -5.69
C LYS A 340 11.00 6.60 -4.28
N ILE A 341 10.65 5.40 -3.81
CA ILE A 341 11.11 4.89 -2.51
C ILE A 341 12.63 4.70 -2.53
N GLN A 342 13.18 4.05 -3.55
CA GLN A 342 14.62 3.86 -3.70
C GLN A 342 15.38 5.19 -3.79
N GLN A 343 14.84 6.16 -4.54
CA GLN A 343 15.45 7.48 -4.67
C GLN A 343 15.50 8.23 -3.34
N LYS A 344 14.44 8.16 -2.54
CA LYS A 344 14.32 8.89 -1.26
C LYS A 344 15.06 8.19 -0.12
N LEU A 345 14.92 6.86 -0.01
CA LEU A 345 15.42 6.06 1.12
C LEU A 345 16.74 5.33 0.82
N ARG A 346 17.19 5.31 -0.44
CA ARG A 346 18.40 4.59 -0.88
C ARG A 346 18.34 3.06 -0.64
N THR A 347 17.13 2.49 -0.63
CA THR A 347 16.93 1.03 -0.53
C THR A 347 17.31 0.32 -1.83
N LYS A 348 17.67 -0.97 -1.73
CA LYS A 348 18.08 -1.81 -2.87
C LYS A 348 16.98 -2.77 -3.36
N ALA A 349 15.88 -2.88 -2.61
CA ALA A 349 14.78 -3.78 -2.92
C ALA A 349 14.24 -3.56 -4.35
N SER A 350 14.01 -4.65 -5.09
CA SER A 350 13.43 -4.60 -6.45
C SER A 350 11.97 -5.07 -6.51
N SER A 351 11.40 -5.50 -5.39
CA SER A 351 10.02 -5.98 -5.30
C SER A 351 9.02 -4.87 -5.62
N LEU A 352 7.88 -5.22 -6.22
CA LEU A 352 6.79 -4.26 -6.42
C LEU A 352 5.85 -4.17 -5.21
N THR A 353 5.98 -5.11 -4.27
CA THR A 353 5.33 -5.10 -2.96
C THR A 353 6.13 -4.31 -1.93
N LEU A 354 5.59 -4.14 -0.72
CA LEU A 354 6.31 -3.52 0.38
C LEU A 354 7.46 -4.43 0.83
N ASP A 355 8.65 -3.87 1.03
CA ASP A 355 9.75 -4.57 1.68
C ASP A 355 9.89 -4.14 3.16
N LYS A 356 10.43 -5.02 4.00
CA LYS A 356 10.65 -4.73 5.42
C LYS A 356 11.68 -3.61 5.59
N GLU A 357 12.73 -3.61 4.76
CA GLU A 357 13.75 -2.58 4.73
C GLU A 357 13.16 -1.20 4.40
N ASP A 358 12.14 -1.12 3.54
CA ASP A 358 11.49 0.15 3.21
C ASP A 358 10.88 0.81 4.44
N VAL A 359 10.26 0.01 5.32
CA VAL A 359 9.63 0.51 6.55
C VAL A 359 10.69 0.96 7.54
N VAL A 360 11.78 0.20 7.67
CA VAL A 360 12.90 0.53 8.57
C VAL A 360 13.58 1.84 8.14
N GLU A 361 13.96 1.95 6.87
CA GLU A 361 14.59 3.17 6.34
C GLU A 361 13.63 4.36 6.38
N ALA A 362 12.33 4.16 6.14
CA ALA A 362 11.35 5.23 6.23
C ALA A 362 11.20 5.77 7.66
N ILE A 363 11.18 4.89 8.67
CA ILE A 363 11.17 5.28 10.08
C ILE A 363 12.46 6.03 10.42
N ARG A 364 13.63 5.52 9.99
CA ARG A 364 14.92 6.19 10.22
C ARG A 364 14.95 7.60 9.62
N TYR A 365 14.48 7.75 8.37
CA TYR A 365 14.42 9.05 7.72
C TYR A 365 13.43 10.00 8.39
N LEU A 366 12.29 9.49 8.88
CA LEU A 366 11.33 10.30 9.65
C LEU A 366 11.92 10.80 10.97
N ILE A 367 12.66 9.96 11.69
CA ILE A 367 13.37 10.36 12.91
C ILE A 367 14.41 11.44 12.57
N ASN A 368 15.19 11.26 11.51
CA ASN A 368 16.13 12.27 11.04
C ASN A 368 15.45 13.62 10.72
N ILE A 369 14.28 13.63 10.07
CA ILE A 369 13.49 14.85 9.87
C ILE A 369 13.10 15.49 11.20
N ARG A 370 12.63 14.69 12.17
CA ARG A 370 12.23 15.18 13.50
C ARG A 370 13.39 15.79 14.28
N MET A 371 14.61 15.31 14.04
CA MET A 371 15.87 15.86 14.57
C MET A 371 16.36 17.11 13.82
N GLY A 372 15.67 17.54 12.77
CA GLY A 372 16.07 18.67 11.92
C GLY A 372 17.02 18.31 10.78
N ASN A 373 17.37 17.03 10.64
CA ASN A 373 18.29 16.50 9.63
C ASN A 373 17.50 15.84 8.48
N GLY A 374 16.79 16.63 7.68
CA GLY A 374 16.04 16.07 6.55
C GLY A 374 15.22 17.10 5.78
N THR A 375 14.57 16.65 4.72
CA THR A 375 13.74 17.50 3.86
C THR A 375 12.33 16.93 3.77
N LEU A 376 11.35 17.77 4.11
CA LEU A 376 9.94 17.48 3.88
C LEU A 376 9.62 17.50 2.38
N ASP A 377 8.60 16.74 1.99
CA ASP A 377 8.13 16.71 0.62
C ASP A 377 7.02 17.74 0.42
N ASP A 378 7.10 18.50 -0.68
CA ASP A 378 6.00 19.34 -1.12
C ASP A 378 4.94 18.49 -1.81
N ILE A 379 3.76 18.43 -1.18
CA ILE A 379 2.62 17.66 -1.64
C ILE A 379 1.95 18.29 -2.86
N ASP A 380 2.15 19.58 -3.10
CA ASP A 380 1.53 20.31 -4.21
C ASP A 380 2.43 20.39 -5.43
N HIS A 381 3.70 19.99 -5.29
CA HIS A 381 4.60 19.80 -6.41
C HIS A 381 4.02 18.80 -7.42
N LEU A 382 3.90 19.20 -8.69
CA LEU A 382 3.28 18.38 -9.74
C LEU A 382 4.03 17.06 -9.98
N GLY A 383 5.34 16.99 -9.71
CA GLY A 383 6.09 15.74 -9.75
C GLY A 383 5.69 14.70 -8.68
N SER A 384 5.01 15.14 -7.62
CA SER A 384 4.39 14.30 -6.57
C SER A 384 2.93 13.95 -6.89
N ARG A 385 2.42 14.47 -8.02
CA ARG A 385 1.08 14.24 -8.52
C ARG A 385 1.15 13.45 -9.83
N ARG A 386 0.09 12.69 -10.10
CA ARG A 386 -0.10 11.95 -11.36
C ARG A 386 -1.52 12.18 -11.84
N ILE A 387 -1.68 12.28 -13.15
CA ILE A 387 -2.99 12.32 -13.78
C ILE A 387 -3.48 10.88 -13.94
N ARG A 388 -4.67 10.60 -13.42
CA ARG A 388 -5.45 9.39 -13.71
C ARG A 388 -6.38 9.73 -14.86
N THR A 389 -6.16 9.05 -15.97
CA THR A 389 -6.98 9.18 -17.18
C THR A 389 -8.26 8.36 -17.06
N VAL A 390 -9.19 8.50 -18.00
CA VAL A 390 -10.48 7.80 -17.96
C VAL A 390 -10.31 6.29 -18.04
N GLY A 391 -9.39 5.79 -18.87
CA GLY A 391 -9.09 4.36 -18.95
C GLY A 391 -8.65 3.80 -17.60
N GLU A 392 -7.71 4.44 -16.91
CA GLU A 392 -7.25 4.01 -15.58
C GLU A 392 -8.36 4.02 -14.52
N LEU A 393 -9.24 5.03 -14.56
CA LEU A 393 -10.38 5.11 -13.64
C LEU A 393 -11.37 3.96 -13.88
N LEU A 394 -11.63 3.63 -15.15
CA LEU A 394 -12.49 2.51 -15.54
C LEU A 394 -11.86 1.16 -15.17
N GLU A 395 -10.57 0.95 -15.41
CA GLU A 395 -9.84 -0.24 -14.96
C GLU A 395 -10.02 -0.48 -13.46
N GLY A 396 -9.91 0.59 -12.66
CA GLY A 396 -10.13 0.53 -11.22
C GLY A 396 -11.54 0.03 -10.86
N GLN A 397 -12.58 0.50 -11.54
CA GLN A 397 -13.95 0.05 -11.31
C GLN A 397 -14.18 -1.39 -11.80
N CYS A 398 -13.63 -1.76 -12.97
CA CYS A 398 -13.68 -3.12 -13.49
C CYS A 398 -13.02 -4.11 -12.51
N ARG A 399 -11.87 -3.75 -11.93
CA ARG A 399 -11.18 -4.60 -10.94
C ARG A 399 -12.03 -4.83 -9.68
N VAL A 400 -12.76 -3.81 -9.22
CA VAL A 400 -13.69 -3.95 -8.09
C VAL A 400 -14.86 -4.89 -8.45
N GLY A 401 -15.41 -4.76 -9.66
CA GLY A 401 -16.47 -5.64 -10.16
C GLY A 401 -16.01 -7.09 -10.29
N LEU A 402 -14.91 -7.34 -11.00
CA LEU A 402 -14.34 -8.66 -11.20
C LEU A 402 -13.90 -9.32 -9.89
N ALA A 403 -13.39 -8.56 -8.91
CA ALA A 403 -13.05 -9.12 -7.60
C ALA A 403 -14.26 -9.68 -6.84
N ARG A 404 -15.49 -9.18 -7.11
CA ARG A 404 -16.72 -9.76 -6.56
C ARG A 404 -17.09 -11.05 -7.30
N ILE A 405 -16.98 -11.04 -8.63
CA ILE A 405 -17.22 -12.22 -9.47
C ILE A 405 -16.25 -13.34 -9.11
N GLN A 406 -14.96 -13.05 -8.94
CA GLN A 406 -13.95 -14.02 -8.54
C GLN A 406 -14.31 -14.72 -7.21
N ARG A 407 -14.83 -13.98 -6.23
CA ARG A 407 -15.28 -14.56 -4.96
C ARG A 407 -16.49 -15.46 -5.15
N LEU A 408 -17.48 -14.99 -5.90
CA LEU A 408 -18.70 -15.74 -6.20
C LEU A 408 -18.39 -17.04 -6.95
N VAL A 409 -17.55 -16.97 -7.98
CA VAL A 409 -17.08 -18.12 -8.77
C VAL A 409 -16.39 -19.14 -7.86
N LYS A 410 -15.47 -18.68 -6.99
CA LYS A 410 -14.74 -19.57 -6.07
C LYS A 410 -15.65 -20.23 -5.02
N GLU A 411 -16.63 -19.51 -4.51
CA GLU A 411 -17.64 -20.04 -3.60
C GLU A 411 -18.51 -21.10 -4.28
N ARG A 412 -18.99 -20.81 -5.50
CA ARG A 412 -19.79 -21.74 -6.29
C ARG A 412 -19.01 -23.00 -6.68
N MET A 413 -17.74 -22.87 -7.07
CA MET A 413 -16.86 -24.03 -7.33
C MET A 413 -16.72 -24.95 -6.11
N THR A 414 -16.88 -24.44 -4.88
CA THR A 414 -16.74 -25.23 -3.64
C THR A 414 -18.06 -25.93 -3.26
N ILE A 415 -19.20 -25.30 -3.55
CA ILE A 415 -20.53 -25.83 -3.25
C ILE A 415 -20.97 -26.85 -4.30
N PHE A 416 -20.40 -26.77 -5.50
CA PHE A 416 -20.84 -27.57 -6.62
C PHE A 416 -20.46 -29.05 -6.44
N ASP A 417 -21.46 -29.91 -6.50
CA ASP A 417 -21.29 -31.36 -6.51
C ASP A 417 -21.13 -31.84 -7.96
N SER A 418 -19.92 -32.27 -8.30
CA SER A 418 -19.56 -32.81 -9.63
C SER A 418 -20.37 -34.05 -10.03
N THR A 419 -21.08 -34.69 -9.08
CA THR A 419 -21.87 -35.89 -9.34
C THR A 419 -23.30 -35.61 -9.81
N VAL A 420 -23.82 -34.39 -9.61
CA VAL A 420 -25.25 -34.07 -9.82
C VAL A 420 -25.50 -33.23 -11.07
N ASP A 421 -24.56 -32.37 -11.47
CA ASP A 421 -24.71 -31.47 -12.62
C ASP A 421 -23.37 -31.29 -13.35
N ARG A 422 -23.38 -31.01 -14.67
CA ARG A 422 -22.15 -30.55 -15.36
C ARG A 422 -21.86 -29.09 -15.01
N ILE A 423 -20.62 -28.79 -14.63
CA ILE A 423 -20.15 -27.41 -14.44
C ILE A 423 -20.12 -26.72 -15.81
N SER A 424 -20.57 -25.48 -15.84
CA SER A 424 -20.39 -24.60 -17.00
C SER A 424 -19.96 -23.22 -16.53
N ALA A 425 -19.20 -22.51 -17.36
CA ALA A 425 -18.78 -21.15 -17.05
C ALA A 425 -20.00 -20.23 -16.76
N SER A 426 -21.13 -20.47 -17.44
CA SER A 426 -22.36 -19.72 -17.20
C SER A 426 -22.92 -19.91 -15.79
N LYS A 427 -22.94 -21.15 -15.26
CA LYS A 427 -23.42 -21.42 -13.89
C LYS A 427 -22.48 -20.83 -12.83
N LEU A 428 -21.20 -20.71 -13.13
CA LEU A 428 -20.22 -20.13 -12.21
C LEU A 428 -20.33 -18.60 -12.14
N ILE A 429 -20.57 -17.93 -13.27
CA ILE A 429 -20.55 -16.46 -13.37
C ILE A 429 -21.92 -15.80 -13.13
N LYS A 430 -23.02 -16.39 -13.63
CA LYS A 430 -24.40 -15.89 -13.44
C LYS A 430 -25.03 -16.54 -12.22
#